data_AF-A0A7V8V696-F1
#
_entry.id   AF-A0A7V8V696-F1
#
_cell.length_a   1.000
_cell.length_b   1.000
_cell.length_c   1.000
_cell.angle_alpha   90.00
_cell.angle_beta   90.00
_cell.angle_gamma   90.00
#
_symmetry.space_group_name_H-M   'P 1'
#
loop_
_entity.id
_entity.type
_entity.pdbx_description
1 polymer ?
#
loop_
_entity_poly.entity_id
_entity_poly.type
_entity_poly.pdbx_seq_one_letter_code
_entity_poly.pdbx_strand_id
1 'polypeptide(L)'
;MDSQTVPKQWLTAQTTLQEIMATCNNEDPQIAAVAQHYLNQAAPLLKQMQPEDELWNYSSPTSHWESNRGDAGLAIVRNDEVIDSMCMVRN
;
A
#
# COMPACT_ATOMS: atom_id res chain seq x y z
N MET A 1 16.24 -13.34 -5.23
CA MET A 1 16.13 -12.23 -4.26
C MET A 1 14.73 -12.36 -3.71
N ASP A 2 14.61 -12.89 -2.49
CA ASP A 2 13.34 -13.09 -1.82
C ASP A 2 12.66 -11.73 -1.65
N SER A 3 11.69 -11.44 -2.52
CA SER A 3 10.77 -10.32 -2.32
C SER A 3 10.11 -10.56 -0.97
N GLN A 4 10.52 -9.80 0.05
CA GLN A 4 9.89 -9.85 1.38
C GLN A 4 8.47 -9.33 1.21
N THR A 5 7.55 -10.23 0.90
CA THR A 5 6.13 -9.93 0.84
C THR A 5 5.62 -9.74 2.26
N VAL A 6 4.82 -8.70 2.46
CA VAL A 6 4.24 -8.45 3.79
C VAL A 6 3.33 -9.60 4.21
N PRO A 7 3.33 -9.99 5.50
CA PRO A 7 2.40 -10.99 5.99
C PRO A 7 0.94 -10.59 5.73
N LYS A 8 0.11 -11.51 5.24
CA LYS A 8 -1.32 -11.26 4.99
C LYS A 8 -2.07 -10.72 6.22
N GLN A 9 -1.64 -11.13 7.41
CA GLN A 9 -2.15 -10.64 8.69
C GLN A 9 -1.91 -9.14 8.95
N TRP A 10 -1.05 -8.48 8.17
CA TRP A 10 -0.83 -7.03 8.25
C TRP A 10 -1.72 -6.25 7.28
N LEU A 11 -2.43 -6.93 6.37
CA LEU A 11 -3.42 -6.30 5.51
C LEU A 11 -4.56 -5.78 6.39
N THR A 12 -4.87 -4.49 6.27
CA THR A 12 -5.84 -3.81 7.12
C THR A 12 -7.16 -3.58 6.40
N ALA A 13 -7.09 -3.01 5.20
CA ALA A 13 -8.26 -2.65 4.41
C ALA A 13 -7.98 -2.88 2.93
N GLN A 14 -8.91 -3.55 2.25
CA GLN A 14 -8.92 -3.60 0.80
C GLN A 14 -9.14 -2.17 0.27
N THR A 15 -8.44 -1.81 -0.79
CA THR A 15 -8.57 -0.50 -1.42
C THR A 15 -8.50 -0.64 -2.93
N THR A 16 -8.88 0.42 -3.64
CA THR A 16 -8.84 0.47 -5.09
C THR A 16 -8.11 1.71 -5.55
N LEU A 17 -7.59 1.62 -6.77
CA LEU A 17 -6.97 2.76 -7.46
C LEU A 17 -7.92 3.96 -7.52
N GLN A 18 -9.22 3.70 -7.68
CA GLN A 18 -10.26 4.73 -7.73
C GLN A 18 -10.45 5.44 -6.38
N GLU A 19 -10.40 4.72 -5.25
CA GLU A 19 -10.48 5.33 -3.91
C GLU A 19 -9.24 6.19 -3.59
N ILE A 20 -8.05 5.72 -3.97
CA ILE A 20 -6.82 6.49 -3.79
C ILE A 20 -6.90 7.77 -4.63
N MET A 21 -7.33 7.66 -5.89
CA MET A 21 -7.55 8.83 -6.77
C MET A 21 -8.64 9.76 -6.25
N ALA A 22 -9.70 9.25 -5.62
CA ALA A 22 -10.70 10.08 -4.97
C ALA A 22 -10.09 10.88 -3.81
N THR A 23 -9.17 10.28 -3.06
CA THR A 23 -8.44 10.96 -1.97
C THR A 23 -7.51 12.06 -2.49
N CYS A 24 -6.96 11.91 -3.70
CA CYS A 24 -6.20 12.99 -4.35
C CYS A 24 -7.03 14.24 -4.68
N ASN A 25 -8.36 14.13 -4.69
CA ASN A 25 -9.29 15.25 -4.93
C ASN A 25 -9.92 15.77 -3.62
N ASN A 26 -9.35 15.43 -2.47
CA ASN A 26 -9.85 15.91 -1.17
C ASN A 26 -9.77 17.45 -1.09
N GLU A 27 -10.74 18.06 -0.39
CA GLU A 27 -10.79 19.50 -0.16
C GLU A 27 -9.61 20.00 0.69
N ASP A 28 -9.05 19.13 1.53
CA ASP A 28 -7.82 19.41 2.27
C ASP A 28 -6.58 19.20 1.36
N PRO A 29 -5.83 20.28 1.05
CA PRO A 29 -4.68 20.20 0.17
C PRO A 29 -3.53 19.38 0.75
N GLN A 30 -3.42 19.23 2.07
CA GLN A 30 -2.40 18.37 2.67
C GLN A 30 -2.75 16.89 2.43
N ILE A 31 -4.01 16.52 2.60
CA ILE A 31 -4.49 15.16 2.32
C ILE A 31 -4.32 14.84 0.84
N ALA A 32 -4.70 15.76 -0.05
CA ALA A 32 -4.55 15.60 -1.49
C ALA A 32 -3.07 15.44 -1.92
N ALA A 33 -2.16 16.23 -1.33
CA ALA A 33 -0.72 16.14 -1.61
C ALA A 33 -0.12 14.81 -1.16
N VAL A 34 -0.49 14.33 0.03
CA VAL A 34 -0.06 13.01 0.53
C VAL A 34 -0.60 11.90 -0.38
N ALA A 35 -1.87 11.95 -0.77
CA ALA A 35 -2.46 10.96 -1.68
C ALA A 35 -1.82 10.98 -3.07
N GLN A 36 -1.48 12.15 -3.62
CA GLN A 36 -0.73 12.23 -4.89
C GLN A 36 0.68 11.67 -4.76
N HIS A 37 1.37 11.98 -3.66
CA HIS A 37 2.69 11.41 -3.40
C HIS A 37 2.63 9.88 -3.32
N TYR A 38 1.62 9.38 -2.61
CA TYR A 38 1.29 7.97 -2.47
C TYR A 38 1.04 7.31 -3.83
N LEU A 39 0.20 7.90 -4.68
CA LEU A 39 -0.10 7.39 -6.02
C LEU A 39 1.15 7.35 -6.91
N ASN A 40 2.00 8.39 -6.84
CA ASN A 40 3.24 8.46 -7.60
C ASN A 40 4.25 7.39 -7.17
N GLN A 41 4.37 7.14 -5.86
CA GLN A 41 5.21 6.07 -5.35
C GLN A 41 4.65 4.70 -5.74
N ALA A 42 3.34 4.50 -5.62
CA ALA A 42 2.67 3.26 -5.97
C ALA A 42 2.59 2.99 -7.48
N ALA A 43 2.81 3.98 -8.35
CA ALA A 43 2.71 3.84 -9.80
C ALA A 43 3.45 2.62 -10.40
N PRO A 44 4.72 2.31 -10.05
CA PRO A 44 5.39 1.08 -10.48
C PRO A 44 4.74 -0.21 -9.97
N LEU A 45 4.17 -0.22 -8.76
CA LEU A 45 3.43 -1.36 -8.20
C LEU A 45 2.11 -1.55 -8.98
N LEU A 46 1.34 -0.48 -9.15
CA LEU A 46 0.07 -0.48 -9.86
C LEU A 46 0.20 -0.87 -11.34
N LYS A 47 1.33 -0.58 -11.99
CA LYS A 47 1.62 -1.03 -13.36
C LYS A 47 1.80 -2.54 -13.49
N GLN A 48 2.11 -3.23 -12.39
CA GLN A 48 2.28 -4.68 -12.36
C GLN A 48 0.96 -5.41 -12.05
N MET A 49 -0.07 -4.68 -11.62
CA MET A 49 -1.37 -5.26 -11.31
C MET A 49 -2.02 -5.85 -12.56
N GLN A 50 -2.58 -7.05 -12.38
CA GLN A 50 -3.45 -7.73 -13.33
C GLN A 50 -4.92 -7.52 -12.96
N PRO A 51 -5.87 -7.78 -13.88
CA PRO A 51 -7.30 -7.57 -13.63
C PRO A 51 -7.86 -8.39 -12.46
N GLU A 52 -7.23 -9.52 -12.11
CA GLU A 52 -7.62 -10.41 -11.01
C GLU A 52 -6.92 -10.04 -9.68
N ASP A 53 -6.13 -8.97 -9.67
CA ASP A 53 -5.40 -8.55 -8.48
C ASP A 53 -6.24 -7.64 -7.59
N GLU A 54 -6.11 -7.88 -6.30
CA GLU A 54 -6.65 -7.03 -5.28
C GLU A 54 -5.56 -6.14 -4.71
N LEU A 55 -5.90 -4.86 -4.49
CA LEU A 55 -5.02 -3.92 -3.82
C LEU A 55 -5.42 -3.80 -2.36
N TRP A 56 -4.45 -3.88 -1.47
CA TRP A 56 -4.68 -3.86 -0.03
C TRP A 56 -3.74 -2.87 0.65
N ASN A 57 -4.30 -2.08 1.57
CA ASN A 57 -3.51 -1.34 2.53
C ASN A 57 -2.96 -2.31 3.58
N TYR A 58 -1.72 -2.10 3.99
CA TYR A 58 -1.15 -2.80 5.13
C TYR A 58 -0.51 -1.83 6.10
N SER A 59 -0.46 -2.25 7.36
CA SER A 59 0.27 -1.55 8.41
C SER A 59 0.97 -2.55 9.29
N SER A 60 2.27 -2.33 9.54
CA SER A 60 3.00 -3.16 10.47
C SER A 60 2.48 -2.94 11.91
N PRO A 61 2.26 -4.02 12.69
CA PRO A 61 1.83 -3.90 14.08
C PRO A 61 2.90 -3.21 14.93
N THR A 62 2.45 -2.49 15.96
CA THR A 62 3.28 -1.72 16.90
C THR A 62 4.37 -2.54 17.58
N SER A 63 4.21 -3.87 17.70
CA SER A 63 5.24 -4.77 18.25
C SER A 63 6.47 -4.94 17.35
N HIS A 64 6.36 -4.61 16.06
CA HIS A 64 7.47 -4.65 15.08
C HIS A 64 7.98 -3.25 14.70
N TRP A 65 7.53 -2.19 15.39
CA TRP A 65 7.99 -0.81 15.15
C TRP A 65 9.50 -0.62 15.32
N GLU A 66 10.13 -1.30 16.27
CA GLU A 66 11.58 -1.15 16.48
C GLU A 66 12.41 -1.74 15.34
N SER A 67 11.87 -2.71 14.59
CA SER A 67 12.58 -3.36 13.47
C SER A 67 12.16 -2.82 12.09
N ASN A 68 10.87 -2.50 11.90
CA ASN A 68 10.29 -2.08 10.62
C ASN A 68 9.74 -0.65 10.65
N ARG A 69 10.01 0.14 11.70
CA ARG A 69 9.70 1.59 11.81
C ARG A 69 8.26 2.03 11.55
N GLY A 70 7.29 1.13 11.55
CA GLY A 70 5.92 1.48 11.23
C GLY A 70 5.62 1.52 9.75
N ASP A 71 6.33 0.70 8.98
CA ASP A 71 6.06 0.46 7.58
C ASP A 71 4.55 0.28 7.37
N ALA A 72 3.96 1.25 6.68
CA ALA A 72 2.61 1.21 6.15
C ALA A 72 2.70 1.40 4.64
N GLY A 73 1.83 0.69 3.93
CA GLY A 73 2.05 0.52 2.51
C GLY A 73 0.87 -0.05 1.74
N LEU A 74 1.16 -0.40 0.48
CA LEU A 74 0.26 -1.13 -0.41
C LEU A 74 0.82 -2.52 -0.69
N ALA A 75 -0.06 -3.50 -0.69
CA ALA A 75 0.22 -4.86 -1.13
C ALA A 75 -0.72 -5.23 -2.27
N ILE A 76 -0.20 -5.98 -3.23
CA ILE A 76 -1.00 -6.64 -4.25
C ILE A 76 -1.24 -8.07 -3.78
N VAL A 77 -2.50 -8.49 -3.79
CA VAL A 77 -2.94 -9.84 -3.46
C VAL A 77 -3.54 -10.48 -4.71
N ARG A 78 -3.08 -11.68 -5.06
CA ARG A 78 -3.62 -12.49 -6.17
C ARG A 78 -3.83 -13.91 -5.66
N ASN A 79 -4.98 -14.50 -5.95
CA ASN A 79 -5.30 -15.86 -5.52
C ASN A 79 -5.05 -16.09 -4.01
N ASP A 80 -5.41 -15.11 -3.18
CA ASP A 80 -5.23 -15.14 -1.72
C ASP A 80 -3.78 -15.03 -1.21
N GLU A 81 -2.80 -14.82 -2.10
CA GLU A 81 -1.38 -14.65 -1.79
C GLU A 81 -0.90 -13.22 -2.06
N VAL A 82 -0.06 -12.68 -1.17
CA VAL A 82 0.61 -11.39 -1.39
C VAL A 82 1.73 -11.60 -2.40
N ILE A 83 1.58 -11.02 -3.58
CA ILE A 83 2.52 -11.18 -4.71
C ILE A 83 3.57 -10.07 -4.76
N ASP A 84 3.23 -8.86 -4.33
CA ASP A 84 4.18 -7.75 -4.19
C ASP A 84 3.70 -6.76 -3.13
N SER A 85 4.62 -5.99 -2.57
CA SER A 85 4.29 -4.97 -1.58
C SER A 85 5.28 -3.82 -1.60
N MET A 86 4.75 -2.60 -1.47
CA MET A 86 5.52 -1.39 -1.38
C MET A 86 5.34 -0.74 -0.02
N CYS A 87 6.45 -0.44 0.67
CA CYS A 87 6.43 0.39 1.87
C CYS A 87 6.52 1.87 1.48
N MET A 88 5.69 2.71 2.10
CA MET A 88 5.68 4.16 1.87
C MET A 88 6.10 4.96 3.09
N VAL A 89 5.91 4.42 4.30
CA VAL A 89 6.31 5.10 5.54
C VAL A 89 7.62 4.54 6.05
N ARG A 90 8.72 5.25 5.78
CA ARG A 90 9.94 5.19 6.60
C ARG A 90 9.91 6.40 7.53
N ASN A 91 9.47 6.22 8.77
CA ASN A 91 9.81 7.20 9.81
C ASN A 91 11.31 7.14 10.15
#